data_AF-A0A142X8H9-F1
#
_entry.id   AF-A0A142X8H9-F1
#
_cell.length_a   1.000
_cell.length_b   1.000
_cell.length_c   1.000
_cell.angle_alpha   90.00
_cell.angle_beta   90.00
_cell.angle_gamma   90.00
#
_symmetry.space_group_name_H-M   'P 1'
#
loop_
_entity.id
_entity.type
_entity.pdbx_description
1 polymer ?
#
loop_
_entity_poly.entity_id
_entity_poly.type
_entity_poly.pdbx_seq_one_letter_code
_entity_poly.pdbx_strand_id
1 'polypeptide(L)'
;MVYTDEWNGYARLARNNRGRATVNHAPGQRERARDDDGDGIREVHDNTREGLWTALRTFRGISKHYLDQYVAIFQWAYNLKEAVPDTLRIILRITSDAS
;
A
#
# COMPACT_ATOMS: atom_id res chain seq x y z
N MET A 1 -0.77 -15.76 8.05
CA MET A 1 -0.51 -15.62 6.60
C MET A 1 0.07 -14.23 6.34
N VAL A 2 1.01 -14.09 5.41
CA VAL A 2 1.52 -12.79 4.93
C VAL A 2 1.30 -12.73 3.43
N TYR A 3 0.68 -11.65 2.94
CA TYR A 3 0.38 -11.43 1.53
C TYR A 3 1.40 -10.46 0.92
N THR A 4 2.14 -10.88 -0.11
CA THR A 4 3.26 -10.10 -0.68
C THR A 4 3.32 -10.16 -2.22
N ASP A 5 4.06 -9.24 -2.83
CA ASP A 5 4.27 -9.03 -4.27
C ASP A 5 5.27 -10.00 -4.96
N GLU A 6 5.41 -11.21 -4.43
CA GLU A 6 6.46 -12.16 -4.79
C GLU A 6 7.91 -11.74 -4.46
N TRP A 7 8.17 -10.58 -3.85
CA TRP A 7 9.55 -10.15 -3.57
C TRP A 7 10.34 -11.14 -2.69
N ASN A 8 11.57 -11.42 -3.14
CA ASN A 8 12.50 -12.38 -2.52
C ASN A 8 12.91 -12.02 -1.09
N GLY A 9 12.73 -10.77 -0.65
CA GLY A 9 12.99 -10.35 0.74
C GLY A 9 12.15 -11.13 1.76
N TYR A 10 11.00 -11.64 1.33
CA TYR A 10 10.10 -12.43 2.17
C TYR A 10 10.39 -13.94 2.19
N ALA A 11 11.42 -14.42 1.49
CA ALA A 11 11.81 -15.84 1.49
C ALA A 11 12.13 -16.38 2.90
N ARG A 12 12.50 -15.49 3.84
CA ARG A 12 12.77 -15.85 5.24
C ARG A 12 11.52 -16.10 6.08
N LEU A 13 10.32 -15.73 5.61
CA LEU A 13 9.08 -15.94 6.38
C LEU A 13 8.82 -17.41 6.68
N ALA A 14 9.09 -18.30 5.71
CA ALA A 14 8.97 -19.74 5.90
C ALA A 14 9.87 -20.27 7.02
N ARG A 15 11.06 -19.68 7.19
CA ARG A 15 12.00 -20.05 8.28
C ARG A 15 11.52 -19.59 9.66
N ASN A 16 10.60 -18.63 9.72
CA ASN A 16 10.06 -18.08 10.96
C ASN A 16 8.66 -18.65 11.28
N ASN A 17 8.28 -19.79 10.69
CA ASN A 17 6.94 -20.39 10.82
C ASN A 17 5.80 -19.43 10.46
N ARG A 18 6.02 -18.52 9.50
CA ARG A 18 4.98 -17.63 8.96
C ARG A 18 4.63 -18.05 7.55
N GLY A 19 3.38 -18.48 7.34
CA GLY A 19 2.84 -18.78 6.02
C GLY A 19 2.82 -17.54 5.12
N ARG A 20 3.09 -17.74 3.83
CA ARG A 20 3.17 -16.70 2.80
C ARG A 20 2.24 -17.06 1.64
N ALA A 21 1.42 -16.12 1.21
CA ALA A 21 0.69 -16.16 -0.05
C ALA A 21 1.09 -14.95 -0.89
N THR A 22 1.07 -15.08 -2.21
CA THR A 22 1.54 -14.03 -3.12
C THR A 22 0.70 -13.98 -4.37
N VAL A 23 0.69 -12.84 -5.04
CA VAL A 23 0.10 -12.69 -6.37
C VAL A 23 1.23 -12.55 -7.40
N ASN A 24 1.10 -13.21 -8.54
CA ASN A 24 1.99 -13.18 -9.69
C ASN A 24 1.94 -11.80 -10.39
N HIS A 25 3.10 -11.17 -10.52
CA HIS A 25 3.26 -9.87 -11.20
C HIS A 25 3.98 -9.96 -12.55
N ALA A 26 4.27 -11.18 -13.02
CA ALA A 26 4.93 -11.42 -14.28
C ALA A 26 4.16 -10.77 -15.45
N PRO A 27 4.85 -10.06 -16.36
CA PRO A 27 4.21 -9.51 -17.56
C PRO A 27 3.44 -10.60 -18.31
N GLY A 28 2.17 -10.35 -18.62
CA GLY A 28 1.28 -11.32 -19.28
C GLY A 28 0.51 -12.25 -18.35
N GLN A 29 0.85 -12.31 -17.05
CA GLN A 29 0.15 -13.12 -16.04
C GLN A 29 -0.13 -12.34 -14.74
N ARG A 30 -0.22 -11.01 -14.84
CA ARG A 30 -0.43 -10.12 -13.69
C ARG A 30 -1.76 -10.38 -13.02
N GLU A 31 -1.73 -10.82 -11.77
CA GLU A 31 -2.87 -10.92 -10.87
C GLU A 31 -2.76 -9.85 -9.78
N ARG A 32 -3.88 -9.16 -9.52
CA ARG A 32 -3.94 -8.11 -8.47
C ARG A 32 -4.51 -8.63 -7.16
N ALA A 33 -5.30 -9.69 -7.24
CA ALA A 33 -5.90 -10.36 -6.10
C ALA A 33 -6.35 -11.76 -6.54
N ARG A 34 -6.15 -12.77 -5.69
CA ARG A 34 -6.62 -14.14 -5.89
C ARG A 34 -7.67 -14.52 -4.87
N ASP A 35 -8.58 -15.33 -5.37
CA ASP A 35 -9.59 -16.06 -4.63
C ASP A 35 -9.17 -17.53 -4.72
N ASP A 36 -8.59 -18.05 -3.63
CA ASP A 36 -7.99 -19.39 -3.63
C ASP A 36 -9.06 -20.48 -3.38
N ASP A 37 -10.23 -20.13 -2.83
CA ASP A 37 -11.33 -21.07 -2.52
C ASP A 37 -12.58 -20.92 -3.40
N GLY A 38 -12.66 -19.86 -4.21
CA GLY A 38 -13.71 -19.61 -5.19
C GLY A 38 -15.00 -19.05 -4.58
N ASP A 39 -14.97 -18.52 -3.36
CA ASP A 39 -16.15 -18.00 -2.67
C ASP A 39 -16.53 -16.56 -3.11
N GLY A 40 -15.73 -15.94 -3.98
CA GLY A 40 -15.89 -14.58 -4.46
C GLY A 40 -15.18 -13.52 -3.60
N ILE A 41 -14.57 -13.91 -2.49
CA ILE A 41 -13.72 -13.09 -1.62
C ILE A 41 -12.27 -13.32 -2.03
N ARG A 42 -11.59 -12.25 -2.44
CA ARG A 42 -10.18 -12.33 -2.81
C ARG A 42 -9.30 -12.20 -1.58
N GLU A 43 -8.97 -13.34 -0.97
CA GLU A 43 -8.21 -13.45 0.28
C GLU A 43 -6.75 -13.01 0.15
N VAL A 44 -6.16 -13.25 -1.03
CA VAL A 44 -4.77 -12.92 -1.32
C VAL A 44 -4.75 -11.67 -2.18
N HIS A 45 -4.36 -10.55 -1.58
CA HIS A 45 -4.12 -9.32 -2.33
C HIS A 45 -2.74 -8.80 -1.99
N ASP A 46 -2.07 -8.25 -3.00
CA ASP A 46 -0.90 -7.46 -2.72
C ASP A 46 -1.35 -6.11 -2.16
N ASN A 47 -0.90 -5.78 -0.96
CA ASN A 47 -1.08 -4.43 -0.47
C ASN A 47 -0.11 -3.56 -1.27
N THR A 48 -0.63 -2.68 -2.12
CA THR A 48 0.13 -1.68 -2.92
C THR A 48 1.16 -0.86 -2.11
N ARG A 49 1.13 -0.96 -0.77
CA ARG A 49 2.20 -0.61 0.17
C ARG A 49 3.60 -1.07 -0.27
N GLU A 50 3.75 -2.18 -0.99
CA GLU A 50 5.07 -2.67 -1.43
C GLU A 50 5.70 -1.78 -2.52
N GLY A 51 4.88 -1.29 -3.46
CA GLY A 51 5.27 -0.25 -4.42
C GLY A 51 5.45 1.14 -3.79
N LEU A 52 4.74 1.41 -2.67
CA LEU A 52 4.84 2.66 -1.90
C LEU A 52 6.26 2.90 -1.37
N TRP A 53 6.96 1.84 -0.97
CA TRP A 53 8.35 1.93 -0.48
C TRP A 53 9.30 2.49 -1.54
N THR A 54 9.05 2.22 -2.82
CA THR A 54 9.84 2.80 -3.91
C THR A 54 9.67 4.32 -3.97
N ALA A 55 8.45 4.83 -3.80
CA ALA A 55 8.22 6.27 -3.71
C ALA A 55 8.83 6.89 -2.43
N LEU A 56 8.79 6.14 -1.31
CA LEU A 56 9.35 6.59 -0.03
C LEU A 56 10.89 6.61 -0.01
N ARG A 57 11.57 5.87 -0.90
CA ARG A 57 13.04 5.89 -1.03
C ARG A 57 13.61 7.25 -1.44
N THR A 58 12.78 8.14 -1.99
CA THR A 58 13.14 9.51 -2.35
C THR A 58 13.25 10.43 -1.12
N PHE A 59 12.65 10.05 0.02
CA PHE A 59 12.70 10.83 1.27
C PHE A 59 13.98 10.56 2.09
N ARG A 60 15.15 10.73 1.46
CA ARG A 60 16.44 10.69 2.19
C ARG A 60 16.63 12.00 2.95
N GLY A 61 16.83 11.92 4.26
CA GLY A 61 17.10 13.10 5.11
C GLY A 61 15.90 13.69 5.84
N ILE A 62 14.70 13.12 5.71
CA ILE A 62 13.53 13.53 6.50
C ILE A 62 13.55 12.87 7.88
N SER A 63 13.20 13.65 8.91
CA SER A 63 13.02 13.16 10.28
C SER A 63 12.03 12.00 10.32
N LYS A 64 12.47 10.86 10.87
CA LYS A 64 11.66 9.63 10.96
C LYS A 64 10.79 9.56 12.21
N HIS A 65 10.76 10.62 13.04
CA HIS A 65 9.98 10.66 14.27
C HIS A 65 8.48 10.41 14.06
N TYR A 66 7.96 10.77 12.88
CA TYR A 66 6.55 10.61 12.50
C TYR A 66 6.41 9.84 11.17
N LEU A 67 7.31 8.88 10.92
CA LEU A 67 7.35 8.14 9.66
C LEU A 67 6.04 7.41 9.38
N ASP A 68 5.44 6.81 10.41
CA ASP A 68 4.14 6.15 10.36
C ASP A 68 3.03 7.08 9.87
N GLN A 69 2.99 8.32 10.37
CA GLN A 69 2.02 9.34 9.97
C GLN A 69 2.26 9.81 8.52
N TYR A 70 3.52 10.02 8.12
CA TYR A 70 3.84 10.36 6.73
C TYR A 70 3.43 9.26 5.75
N VAL A 71 3.65 7.99 6.12
CA VAL A 71 3.23 6.83 5.32
C VAL A 71 1.71 6.79 5.21
N ALA A 72 0.98 7.04 6.30
CA ALA A 72 -0.49 7.05 6.29
C ALA A 72 -1.06 8.14 5.37
N ILE A 73 -0.56 9.38 5.45
CA ILE A 73 -0.99 10.50 4.59
C ILE A 73 -0.62 10.22 3.13
N PHE A 74 0.59 9.73 2.87
CA PHE A 74 1.03 9.41 1.52
C PHE A 74 0.19 8.28 0.91
N GLN A 75 -0.09 7.22 1.66
CA GLN A 75 -0.94 6.12 1.21
C GLN A 75 -2.37 6.58 0.90
N TRP A 76 -2.93 7.43 1.76
CA TRP A 76 -4.25 8.01 1.54
C TRP A 76 -4.26 8.91 0.29
N ALA A 77 -3.26 9.80 0.14
CA ALA A 77 -3.13 10.69 -1.00
C ALA A 77 -2.91 9.95 -2.33
N TYR A 78 -2.08 8.91 -2.32
CA TYR A 78 -1.79 8.07 -3.49
C TYR A 78 -3.02 7.27 -3.96
N ASN A 79 -3.88 6.88 -3.02
CA ASN A 79 -5.09 6.11 -3.32
C ASN A 79 -6.29 6.99 -3.72
N LEU A 80 -6.20 8.32 -3.58
CA LEU A 80 -7.23 9.22 -4.12
C LEU A 80 -7.24 9.08 -5.64
N LYS A 81 -8.31 8.48 -6.18
CA LYS A 81 -8.53 8.36 -7.62
C LYS A 81 -8.97 9.68 -8.25
N GLU A 82 -9.50 10.59 -7.44
CA GLU A 82 -9.92 11.93 -7.83
C GLU A 82 -9.53 12.93 -6.73
N ALA A 83 -8.89 14.03 -7.13
CA ALA A 83 -8.60 15.15 -6.22
C ALA A 83 -9.81 16.10 -6.21
N VAL A 84 -10.70 15.91 -5.24
CA VAL A 84 -11.85 16.79 -5.04
C VAL A 84 -11.38 18.06 -4.28
N PRO A 85 -11.84 19.27 -4.65
CA PRO A 85 -11.42 20.52 -4.00
C PRO A 85 -11.54 20.50 -2.47
N ASP A 86 -12.56 19.84 -1.93
CA ASP A 86 -12.75 19.72 -0.47
C ASP A 86 -11.69 18.86 0.20
N THR A 87 -11.20 17.82 -0.48
CA THR A 87 -10.07 17.02 -0.01
C THR A 87 -8.80 17.86 0.09
N LEU A 88 -8.54 18.71 -0.91
CA LEU A 88 -7.39 19.63 -0.88
C LEU A 88 -7.53 20.69 0.22
N ARG A 89 -8.75 21.20 0.47
CA ARG A 89 -9.02 22.14 1.56
C ARG A 89 -8.72 21.54 2.93
N ILE A 90 -9.12 20.29 3.17
CA ILE A 90 -8.80 19.57 4.41
C ILE A 90 -7.28 19.42 4.58
N ILE A 91 -6.55 19.01 3.53
CA ILE A 91 -5.09 18.82 3.58
C ILE A 91 -4.35 20.14 3.83
N LEU A 92 -4.73 21.19 3.10
CA LEU A 92 -4.12 22.51 3.21
C LEU A 92 -4.59 23.26 4.46
N ARG A 93 -5.47 22.64 5.25
CA ARG A 93 -6.10 23.24 6.44
C ARG A 93 -6.77 24.57 6.12
N ILE A 94 -7.25 24.70 4.87
CA ILE A 94 -8.12 25.79 4.42
C ILE A 94 -9.49 25.41 4.95
N THR A 95 -9.77 25.81 6.19
CA THR A 95 -11.14 25.77 6.70
C THR A 95 -12.00 26.56 5.74
N SER A 96 -13.10 25.97 5.26
CA SER A 96 -14.19 26.76 4.73
C SER A 96 -14.70 27.59 5.89
N ASP A 97 -14.20 28.82 5.99
CA ASP A 97 -14.78 29.79 6.90
C ASP A 97 -16.25 29.93 6.53
N ALA A 98 -17.08 29.67 7.55
CA ALA A 98 -18.48 30.00 7.73
C ALA A 98 -19.32 30.29 6.48
N SER A 99 -20.35 29.47 6.28
CA SER A 99 -21.68 29.91 5.81
C SER A 99 -22.73 29.01 6.44
#